data_AF-A0A3P7JJ06-F1
#
_entry.id   AF-A0A3P7JJ06-F1
#
_cell.length_a   1.000
_cell.length_b   1.000
_cell.length_c   1.000
_cell.angle_alpha   90.00
_cell.angle_beta   90.00
_cell.angle_gamma   90.00
#
_symmetry.space_group_name_H-M   'P 1'
#
loop_
_entity.id
_entity.type
_entity.pdbx_description
1 polymer ?
#
loop_
_entity_poly.entity_id
_entity_poly.type
_entity_poly.pdbx_seq_one_letter_code
_entity_poly.pdbx_strand_id
1 'polypeptide(L)'
;MLKGLNEVRKRIGLRPSRKKTPFMKNAFYKEQEMDLYGSPVTETSSYVYLGRSINMENDLKEELNKAKSSLGHLRPLEEATDQLTDPEFRAHLFDSTFLPTLCYAAEMWSDSVTSKALRTTHRALERRPLKYNRRTQHLVGLRSSVRSMSCLRDPAEYVSNAKR
;
A
#
# COMPACT_ATOMS: atom_id res chain seq x y z
N MET A 1 -18.29 25.20 6.79
CA MET A 1 -17.11 24.62 6.11
C MET A 1 -17.23 24.66 4.58
N LEU A 2 -18.17 23.95 3.95
CA LEU A 2 -18.28 23.86 2.47
C LEU A 2 -18.48 25.21 1.75
N LYS A 3 -19.29 26.12 2.33
CA LYS A 3 -19.48 27.47 1.79
C LYS A 3 -18.17 28.27 1.75
N GLY A 4 -17.35 28.19 2.81
CA GLY A 4 -16.05 28.86 2.87
C GLY A 4 -15.05 28.32 1.84
N LEU A 5 -15.01 26.99 1.67
CA LEU A 5 -14.19 26.34 0.64
C LEU A 5 -14.58 26.82 -0.77
N ASN A 6 -15.89 27.02 -1.02
CA ASN A 6 -16.38 27.53 -2.30
C ASN A 6 -15.88 28.94 -2.61
N GLU A 7 -15.90 29.84 -1.63
CA GLU A 7 -15.47 31.21 -1.85
C GLU A 7 -13.97 31.30 -2.14
N VAL A 8 -13.15 30.54 -1.40
CA VAL A 8 -11.71 30.43 -1.67
C VAL A 8 -11.46 29.83 -3.06
N ARG A 9 -12.16 28.73 -3.39
CA ARG A 9 -12.08 28.07 -4.70
C ARG A 9 -12.42 29.03 -5.84
N LYS A 10 -13.50 29.81 -5.72
CA LYS A 10 -13.91 30.82 -6.72
C LYS A 10 -12.83 31.88 -6.89
N ARG A 11 -12.27 32.38 -5.78
CA ARG A 11 -11.18 33.37 -5.79
C ARG A 11 -9.94 32.87 -6.53
N ILE A 12 -9.63 31.58 -6.43
CA ILE A 12 -8.49 30.94 -7.10
C ILE A 12 -8.85 30.46 -8.53
N GLY A 13 -10.12 30.50 -8.92
CA GLY A 13 -10.58 30.08 -10.25
C GLY A 13 -10.64 28.56 -10.47
N LEU A 14 -10.60 27.74 -9.41
CA LEU A 14 -10.65 26.28 -9.54
C LEU A 14 -12.08 25.78 -9.76
N ARG A 15 -12.24 24.69 -10.54
CA ARG A 15 -13.52 24.00 -10.74
C ARG A 15 -13.37 22.48 -10.49
N PRO A 16 -13.81 21.96 -9.33
CA PRO A 16 -13.85 20.53 -9.03
C PRO A 16 -14.70 19.77 -10.04
N SER A 17 -14.23 18.57 -10.37
CA SER A 17 -14.98 17.63 -11.19
C SER A 17 -16.08 16.98 -10.37
N ARG A 18 -17.33 17.15 -10.80
CA ARG A 18 -18.50 16.53 -10.11
C ARG A 18 -18.38 15.01 -10.03
N LYS A 19 -17.84 14.37 -11.07
CA LYS A 19 -17.63 12.91 -11.11
C LYS A 19 -16.63 12.41 -10.07
N LYS A 20 -15.68 13.26 -9.66
CA LYS A 20 -14.62 12.90 -8.70
C LYS A 20 -14.94 13.35 -7.26
N THR A 21 -16.10 13.98 -7.03
CA THR A 21 -16.46 14.54 -5.72
C THR A 21 -17.81 14.02 -5.24
N PRO A 22 -18.04 12.69 -5.20
CA PRO A 22 -19.19 12.16 -4.48
C PRO A 22 -19.01 12.37 -2.98
N PHE A 23 -20.08 12.23 -2.21
CA PHE A 23 -20.02 12.22 -0.75
C PHE A 23 -20.49 10.89 -0.20
N MET A 24 -20.00 10.54 0.99
CA MET A 24 -20.38 9.32 1.69
C MET A 24 -20.99 9.71 3.04
N LYS A 25 -22.16 9.14 3.36
CA LYS A 25 -22.85 9.37 4.63
C LYS A 25 -22.39 8.39 5.68
N ASN A 26 -22.29 8.84 6.93
CA ASN A 26 -22.14 7.95 8.06
C ASN A 26 -23.49 7.66 8.73
N ALA A 27 -23.54 6.65 9.61
CA ALA A 27 -24.76 6.26 10.32
C ALA A 27 -25.37 7.37 11.21
N PHE A 28 -24.58 8.42 11.51
CA PHE A 28 -25.01 9.57 12.31
C PHE A 28 -25.53 10.74 11.46
N TYR A 29 -25.42 10.64 10.14
CA TYR A 29 -25.84 11.68 9.21
C TYR A 29 -27.36 11.58 8.98
N LYS A 30 -28.10 12.62 9.34
CA LYS A 30 -29.54 12.70 9.08
C LYS A 30 -29.82 12.79 7.58
N GLU A 31 -30.97 12.28 7.13
CA GLU A 31 -31.43 12.31 5.72
C GLU A 31 -31.61 13.74 5.20
N GLN A 32 -30.51 14.42 4.90
CA GLN A 32 -30.49 15.73 4.28
C GLN A 32 -29.69 15.67 2.98
N GLU A 33 -30.26 16.24 1.92
CA GLU A 33 -29.55 16.42 0.66
C GLU A 33 -28.35 17.34 0.85
N MET A 34 -27.20 16.92 0.34
CA MET A 34 -25.96 17.67 0.47
C MET A 34 -25.66 18.40 -0.85
N ASP A 35 -25.68 19.72 -0.79
CA ASP A 35 -25.32 20.56 -1.92
C ASP A 35 -23.84 20.97 -1.85
N LEU A 36 -23.08 20.61 -2.88
CA LEU A 36 -21.80 21.24 -3.17
C LEU A 36 -22.00 22.22 -4.31
N TYR A 37 -21.78 23.50 -4.01
CA TYR A 37 -21.70 24.56 -5.01
C TYR A 37 -23.01 24.81 -5.77
N GLY A 38 -24.16 24.70 -5.09
CA GLY A 38 -25.48 24.97 -5.65
C GLY A 38 -26.03 23.85 -6.54
N SER A 39 -25.50 22.64 -6.39
CA SER A 39 -26.03 21.44 -7.05
C SER A 39 -25.95 20.24 -6.11
N PRO A 40 -26.92 19.32 -6.19
CA PRO A 40 -26.93 18.12 -5.37
C PRO A 40 -25.74 17.24 -5.73
N VAL A 41 -25.14 16.64 -4.71
CA VAL A 41 -23.98 15.76 -4.87
C VAL A 41 -24.48 14.33 -4.88
N THR A 42 -23.85 13.49 -5.69
CA THR A 42 -24.12 12.06 -5.70
C THR A 42 -23.58 11.41 -4.43
N GLU A 43 -24.45 10.69 -3.74
CA GLU A 43 -24.06 9.84 -2.63
C GLU A 43 -23.40 8.55 -3.14
N THR A 44 -22.38 8.06 -2.43
CA THR A 44 -21.71 6.78 -2.71
C THR A 44 -21.53 5.98 -1.42
N SER A 45 -21.55 4.66 -1.51
CA SER A 45 -21.28 3.74 -0.39
C SER A 45 -19.78 3.46 -0.18
N SER A 46 -18.95 3.75 -1.19
CA SER A 46 -17.49 3.65 -1.12
C SER A 46 -16.81 4.65 -2.04
N TYR A 47 -15.55 4.98 -1.74
CA TYR A 47 -14.70 5.77 -2.64
C TYR A 47 -13.24 5.34 -2.52
N VAL A 48 -12.44 5.59 -3.56
CA VAL A 48 -11.00 5.30 -3.54
C VAL A 48 -10.24 6.59 -3.22
N TYR A 49 -9.52 6.60 -2.10
CA TYR A 49 -8.65 7.70 -1.68
C TYR A 49 -7.20 7.23 -1.60
N LEU A 50 -6.32 7.88 -2.37
CA LEU A 50 -4.89 7.55 -2.45
C LEU A 50 -4.61 6.05 -2.71
N GLY A 51 -5.46 5.41 -3.51
CA GLY A 51 -5.37 3.98 -3.83
C GLY A 51 -6.08 3.05 -2.84
N ARG A 52 -6.61 3.58 -1.73
CA ARG A 52 -7.38 2.81 -0.74
C ARG A 52 -8.88 2.99 -0.91
N SER A 53 -9.61 1.88 -1.07
CA SER A 53 -11.07 1.81 -0.96
C SER A 53 -11.48 2.09 0.49
N ILE A 54 -12.31 3.11 0.66
CA ILE A 54 -12.90 3.52 1.93
C ILE A 54 -14.39 3.28 1.81
N ASN A 55 -14.93 2.50 2.74
CA ASN A 55 -16.35 2.22 2.87
C ASN A 55 -16.76 2.29 4.35
N MET A 56 -18.06 2.27 4.62
CA MET A 56 -18.60 2.39 5.97
C MET A 56 -18.32 1.16 6.86
N GLU A 57 -18.12 0.00 6.26
CA GLU A 57 -17.86 -1.27 6.95
C GLU A 57 -16.38 -1.46 7.28
N ASN A 58 -15.51 -0.58 6.76
CA ASN A 58 -14.06 -0.73 6.75
C ASN A 58 -13.62 -2.13 6.25
N ASP A 59 -14.34 -2.70 5.26
CA ASP A 59 -13.98 -3.97 4.66
C ASP A 59 -12.69 -3.82 3.84
N LEU A 60 -11.73 -4.68 4.13
CA LEU A 60 -10.39 -4.72 3.55
C LEU A 60 -10.27 -5.76 2.43
N LYS A 61 -11.32 -6.52 2.13
CA LYS A 61 -11.28 -7.60 1.14
C LYS A 61 -10.92 -7.09 -0.25
N GLU A 62 -11.49 -5.96 -0.65
CA GLU A 62 -11.20 -5.32 -1.93
C GLU A 62 -9.75 -4.83 -1.99
N GLU A 63 -9.26 -4.23 -0.90
CA GLU A 63 -7.88 -3.74 -0.78
C GLU A 63 -6.87 -4.87 -0.82
N LEU A 64 -7.11 -5.95 -0.08
CA LEU A 64 -6.25 -7.12 -0.09
C LEU A 64 -6.16 -7.75 -1.48
N ASN A 65 -7.25 -7.76 -2.24
CA ASN A 65 -7.26 -8.26 -3.61
C ASN A 65 -6.48 -7.34 -4.57
N LYS A 66 -6.66 -6.02 -4.45
CA LYS A 66 -5.88 -5.02 -5.23
C LYS A 66 -4.40 -5.09 -4.89
N ALA A 67 -4.06 -5.21 -3.61
CA ALA A 67 -2.70 -5.38 -3.12
C ALA A 67 -2.03 -6.64 -3.68
N LYS A 68 -2.73 -7.78 -3.63
CA LYS A 68 -2.23 -9.03 -4.22
C LYS A 68 -2.04 -8.91 -5.73
N SER A 69 -2.96 -8.22 -6.41
CA SER A 69 -2.87 -7.98 -7.86
C SER A 69 -1.71 -7.04 -8.20
N SER A 70 -1.54 -5.95 -7.46
CA SER A 70 -0.43 -5.00 -7.66
C SER A 70 0.93 -5.63 -7.36
N LEU A 71 1.04 -6.41 -6.28
CA LEU A 71 2.23 -7.22 -5.99
C LEU A 71 2.51 -8.24 -7.11
N GLY A 72 1.48 -8.74 -7.79
CA GLY A 72 1.64 -9.59 -8.99
C GLY A 72 2.40 -8.91 -10.12
N HIS A 73 2.33 -7.58 -10.25
CA HIS A 73 3.09 -6.83 -11.27
C HIS A 73 4.59 -6.77 -10.97
N LEU A 74 5.00 -7.12 -9.74
CA LEU A 74 6.41 -7.20 -9.38
C LEU A 74 7.06 -8.52 -9.82
N ARG A 75 6.29 -9.52 -10.26
CA ARG A 75 6.84 -10.82 -10.70
C ARG A 75 7.92 -10.74 -11.78
N PRO A 76 7.80 -9.92 -12.84
CA PRO A 76 8.87 -9.82 -13.85
C PRO A 76 10.17 -9.28 -13.25
N LEU A 77 10.06 -8.38 -12.27
CA LEU A 77 11.20 -7.86 -11.55
C LEU A 77 11.80 -8.92 -10.60
N GLU A 78 10.97 -9.74 -9.96
CA GLU A 78 11.43 -10.92 -9.20
C GLU A 78 12.22 -11.87 -10.11
N GLU A 79 11.69 -12.20 -11.29
CA GLU A 79 12.35 -13.08 -12.27
C GLU A 79 13.68 -12.50 -12.75
N ALA A 80 13.73 -11.20 -13.05
CA ALA A 80 14.97 -10.50 -13.39
C ALA A 80 15.99 -10.56 -12.25
N THR A 81 15.55 -10.37 -11.00
CA THR A 81 16.44 -10.48 -9.83
C THR A 81 16.95 -11.89 -9.59
N ASP A 82 16.20 -12.93 -9.99
CA ASP A 82 16.61 -14.34 -9.82
C ASP A 82 17.65 -14.78 -10.86
N GLN A 83 17.74 -14.10 -12.01
CA GLN A 83 18.78 -14.33 -13.03
C GLN A 83 20.15 -13.76 -12.63
N LEU A 84 20.18 -12.80 -11.71
CA LEU A 84 21.42 -12.22 -11.22
C LEU A 84 22.20 -13.25 -10.39
N THR A 85 23.52 -13.29 -10.59
CA THR A 85 24.40 -14.23 -9.87
C THR A 85 24.94 -13.63 -8.58
N ASP A 86 25.19 -12.32 -8.56
CA ASP A 86 25.74 -11.61 -7.41
C ASP A 86 24.67 -11.34 -6.32
N PRO A 87 24.83 -11.88 -5.10
CA PRO A 87 23.87 -11.67 -4.01
C PRO A 87 23.78 -10.22 -3.54
N GLU A 88 24.88 -9.45 -3.57
CA GLU A 88 24.86 -8.04 -3.14
C GLU A 88 24.06 -7.18 -4.11
N PHE A 89 24.30 -7.32 -5.42
CA PHE A 89 23.53 -6.61 -6.43
C PHE A 89 22.03 -6.97 -6.40
N ARG A 90 21.68 -8.23 -6.11
CA ARG A 90 20.28 -8.65 -5.90
C ARG A 90 19.65 -7.94 -4.71
N ALA A 91 20.36 -7.86 -3.59
CA ALA A 91 19.90 -7.18 -2.39
C ALA A 91 19.73 -5.67 -2.64
N HIS A 92 20.68 -5.03 -3.33
CA HIS A 92 20.59 -3.62 -3.71
C HIS A 92 19.40 -3.31 -4.62
N LEU A 93 19.20 -4.11 -5.68
CA LEU A 93 18.06 -3.95 -6.58
C LEU A 93 16.75 -4.14 -5.81
N PHE A 94 16.70 -5.13 -4.92
CA PHE A 94 15.54 -5.35 -4.06
C PHE A 94 15.22 -4.13 -3.18
N ASP A 95 16.22 -3.63 -2.44
CA ASP A 95 16.09 -2.49 -1.56
C ASP A 95 15.68 -1.21 -2.29
N SER A 96 16.06 -1.05 -3.56
CA SER A 96 15.71 0.13 -4.36
C SER A 96 14.28 0.11 -4.92
N THR A 97 13.65 -1.07 -5.05
CA THR A 97 12.40 -1.24 -5.80
C THR A 97 11.27 -1.83 -4.95
N PHE A 98 11.53 -2.95 -4.28
CA PHE A 98 10.53 -3.66 -3.49
C PHE A 98 10.36 -3.04 -2.10
N LEU A 99 11.46 -2.66 -1.45
CA LEU A 99 11.40 -2.12 -0.09
C LEU A 99 10.58 -0.82 0.01
N PRO A 100 10.72 0.17 -0.90
CA PRO A 100 9.89 1.37 -0.88
C PRO A 100 8.41 1.04 -1.10
N THR A 101 8.13 0.15 -2.05
CA THR A 101 6.76 -0.27 -2.40
C THR A 101 6.08 -0.99 -1.22
N LEU A 102 6.81 -1.89 -0.55
CA LEU A 102 6.32 -2.61 0.62
C LEU A 102 6.11 -1.69 1.83
N CYS A 103 7.01 -0.72 2.05
CA CYS A 103 6.87 0.25 3.13
C CYS A 103 5.67 1.17 2.90
N TYR A 104 5.49 1.68 1.68
CA TYR A 104 4.31 2.47 1.32
C TYR A 104 3.01 1.65 1.50
N ALA A 105 2.99 0.40 1.04
CA ALA A 105 1.86 -0.51 1.26
C ALA A 105 1.58 -0.74 2.76
N ALA A 106 2.62 -0.89 3.59
CA ALA A 106 2.48 -1.05 5.03
C ALA A 106 1.91 0.19 5.73
N GLU A 107 2.25 1.39 5.25
CA GLU A 107 1.70 2.64 5.76
C GLU A 107 0.23 2.83 5.36
N MET A 108 -0.13 2.49 4.13
CA MET A 108 -1.49 2.64 3.61
C MET A 108 -2.47 1.60 4.16
N TRP A 109 -1.97 0.39 4.44
CA TRP A 109 -2.76 -0.77 4.88
C TRP A 109 -2.32 -1.27 6.27
N SER A 110 -2.32 -0.37 7.25
CA SER A 110 -1.80 -0.60 8.62
C SER A 110 -2.67 -1.46 9.54
N ASP A 111 -3.64 -2.22 8.99
CA ASP A 111 -4.46 -3.14 9.78
C ASP A 111 -3.71 -4.45 10.14
N SER A 112 -4.25 -5.21 11.10
CA SER A 112 -3.61 -6.41 11.64
C SER A 112 -3.51 -7.57 10.63
N VAL A 113 -4.46 -7.67 9.69
CA VAL A 113 -4.53 -8.75 8.69
C VAL A 113 -3.51 -8.49 7.59
N THR A 114 -3.47 -7.26 7.08
CA THR A 114 -2.58 -6.81 6.03
C THR A 114 -1.13 -6.74 6.55
N SER A 115 -0.92 -6.33 7.80
CA SER A 115 0.39 -6.41 8.46
C SER A 115 0.95 -7.83 8.49
N LYS A 116 0.13 -8.84 8.83
CA LYS A 116 0.55 -10.24 8.81
C LYS A 116 0.89 -10.70 7.40
N ALA A 117 0.07 -10.34 6.40
CA ALA A 117 0.32 -10.67 5.00
C ALA A 117 1.63 -10.03 4.50
N LEU A 118 1.85 -8.74 4.74
CA LEU A 118 3.07 -8.03 4.38
C LEU A 118 4.30 -8.62 5.05
N ARG A 119 4.23 -9.00 6.34
CA ARG A 119 5.33 -9.72 7.03
C ARG A 119 5.63 -11.07 6.38
N THR A 120 4.61 -11.81 5.97
CA THR A 120 4.83 -13.10 5.28
C THR A 120 5.46 -12.91 3.90
N THR A 121 5.02 -11.90 3.15
CA THR A 121 5.58 -11.53 1.84
C THR A 121 7.03 -11.07 2.00
N HIS A 122 7.30 -10.15 2.93
CA HIS A 122 8.66 -9.67 3.21
C HIS A 122 9.60 -10.83 3.56
N ARG A 123 9.20 -11.74 4.46
CA ARG A 123 10.00 -12.93 4.76
C ARG A 123 10.20 -13.84 3.55
N ALA A 124 9.21 -13.99 2.67
CA ALA A 124 9.35 -14.78 1.45
C ALA A 124 10.41 -14.16 0.53
N LEU A 125 10.41 -12.83 0.43
CA LEU A 125 11.37 -12.05 -0.35
C LEU A 125 12.78 -12.05 0.27
N GLU A 126 12.92 -12.00 1.60
CA GLU A 126 14.21 -12.17 2.31
C GLU A 126 14.93 -13.48 1.94
N ARG A 127 14.19 -14.53 1.59
CA ARG A 127 14.79 -15.82 1.19
C ARG A 127 15.25 -15.86 -0.27
N ARG A 128 14.75 -14.95 -1.11
CA ARG A 128 15.00 -14.97 -2.55
C ARG A 128 16.48 -14.75 -2.88
N PRO A 129 17.19 -13.75 -2.32
CA PRO A 129 18.64 -13.59 -2.54
C PRO A 129 19.43 -14.87 -2.24
N LEU A 130 18.97 -15.67 -1.27
CA LEU A 130 19.61 -16.93 -0.87
C LEU A 130 19.19 -18.15 -1.73
N LYS A 131 18.26 -17.96 -2.68
CA LYS A 131 17.59 -19.03 -3.45
C LYS A 131 16.95 -20.08 -2.54
N TYR A 132 16.52 -19.68 -1.34
CA TYR A 132 15.84 -20.54 -0.38
C TYR A 132 14.33 -20.46 -0.54
N ASN A 133 13.67 -21.59 -0.31
CA ASN A 133 12.25 -21.63 -0.05
C ASN A 133 12.01 -21.97 1.43
N ARG A 134 10.75 -21.96 1.87
CA ARG A 134 10.41 -22.22 3.29
C ARG A 134 10.87 -23.62 3.76
N ARG A 135 10.87 -24.63 2.87
CA ARG A 135 11.32 -25.99 3.19
C ARG A 135 12.83 -26.05 3.29
N THR A 136 13.56 -25.50 2.32
CA THR A 136 15.04 -25.46 2.36
C THR A 136 15.53 -24.70 3.58
N GLN A 137 14.93 -23.55 3.91
CA GLN A 137 15.26 -22.82 5.13
C GLN A 137 15.13 -23.71 6.38
N HIS A 138 14.04 -24.48 6.48
CA HIS A 138 13.79 -25.36 7.62
C HIS A 138 14.78 -26.53 7.67
N LEU A 139 15.09 -27.14 6.53
CA LEU A 139 16.05 -28.25 6.44
C LEU A 139 17.46 -27.83 6.88
N VAL A 140 17.87 -26.60 6.58
CA VAL A 140 19.18 -26.06 6.97
C VAL A 140 19.14 -25.47 8.41
N GLY A 141 18.00 -25.53 9.10
CA GLY A 141 17.86 -25.07 10.50
C GLY A 141 17.87 -23.55 10.69
N LEU A 142 17.74 -22.78 9.61
CA LEU A 142 17.94 -21.32 9.62
C LEU A 142 16.63 -20.59 9.96
N ARG A 143 16.19 -20.58 11.22
CA ARG A 143 14.87 -20.01 11.60
C ARG A 143 14.84 -18.47 11.61
N SER A 144 15.95 -17.82 11.97
CA SER A 144 16.07 -16.36 12.15
C SER A 144 17.25 -15.72 11.40
N SER A 145 18.22 -16.50 10.93
CA SER A 145 19.45 -16.03 10.28
C SER A 145 19.29 -15.56 8.83
N VAL A 146 18.13 -15.80 8.21
CA VAL A 146 17.86 -15.40 6.81
C VAL A 146 18.06 -13.90 6.62
N ARG A 147 17.60 -13.07 7.56
CA ARG A 147 17.79 -11.61 7.50
C ARG A 147 19.25 -11.19 7.46
N SER A 148 20.07 -11.81 8.31
CA SER A 148 21.51 -11.50 8.38
C SER A 148 22.26 -11.94 7.13
N MET A 149 21.79 -12.98 6.44
CA MET A 149 22.45 -13.48 5.22
C MET A 149 21.94 -12.83 3.94
N SER A 150 20.68 -12.37 3.91
CA SER A 150 20.04 -11.86 2.69
C SER A 150 20.53 -10.49 2.25
N CYS A 151 21.34 -9.81 3.07
CA CYS A 151 21.89 -8.47 2.83
C CYS A 151 20.84 -7.39 2.54
N LEU A 152 19.56 -7.66 2.84
CA LEU A 152 18.46 -6.72 2.67
C LEU A 152 18.44 -5.75 3.84
N ARG A 153 18.09 -4.49 3.58
CA ARG A 153 17.86 -3.52 4.65
C ARG A 153 16.63 -3.88 5.49
N ASP A 154 16.71 -3.60 6.79
CA ASP A 154 15.53 -3.73 7.63
C ASP A 154 14.50 -2.64 7.27
N PRO A 155 13.22 -2.98 7.07
CA PRO A 155 12.19 -2.00 6.74
C PRO A 155 12.07 -0.86 7.75
N ALA A 156 12.28 -1.12 9.05
CA ALA A 156 12.20 -0.09 10.07
C ALA A 156 13.38 0.90 9.96
N GLU A 157 14.58 0.41 9.64
CA GLU A 157 15.74 1.27 9.37
C GLU A 157 15.52 2.09 8.10
N TYR A 158 15.02 1.47 7.02
CA TYR A 158 14.70 2.17 5.78
C TYR A 158 13.69 3.30 6.01
N VAL A 159 12.58 3.03 6.69
CA VAL A 159 11.54 4.04 6.96
C VAL A 159 12.07 5.16 7.85
N SER A 160 12.90 4.85 8.83
CA SER A 160 13.51 5.86 9.71
C SER A 160 14.43 6.81 8.95
N ASN A 161 15.19 6.30 7.98
CA ASN A 161 16.07 7.11 7.15
C ASN A 161 15.31 7.90 6.07
N ALA A 162 14.22 7.34 5.53
CA ALA A 162 13.44 7.97 4.45
C ALA A 162 12.57 9.15 4.93
N LYS A 163 12.26 9.21 6.24
CA LYS A 163 11.41 10.26 6.84
C LYS A 163 12.21 11.46 7.38
N ARG A 164 13.51 11.50 7.14
CA ARG A 164 14.41 12.55 7.60
C ARG A 164 14.53 13.66 6.57
#